data_AF-A0A1Q5Q4S1-F1
#
_entry.id   AF-A0A1Q5Q4S1-F1
#
_cell.length_a   1.000
_cell.length_b   1.000
_cell.length_c   1.000
_cell.angle_alpha   90.00
_cell.angle_beta   90.00
_cell.angle_gamma   90.00
#
_symmetry.space_group_name_H-M   'P 1'
#
loop_
_entity.id
_entity.type
_entity.pdbx_description
1 polymer ?
#
loop_
_entity_poly.entity_id
_entity_poly.type
_entity_poly.pdbx_seq_one_letter_code
_entity_poly.pdbx_strand_id
1 'polypeptide(L)' 'MTQYLAESSSITPDMIDGFFVGWPNPPSAGTLIKVMDSSAIDRCCDADVLPYYEKLGFITGESACIRNPQALTAI' A
#
# COMPACT_ATOMS: atom_id res chain seq x y z
N MET A 1 -17.40 9.30 9.73
CA MET A 1 -17.19 7.94 10.29
C MET A 1 -16.30 7.22 9.32
N THR A 2 -15.00 7.15 9.62
CA THR A 2 -14.00 6.56 8.73
C THR A 2 -13.84 5.08 9.10
N GLN A 3 -13.89 4.18 8.12
CA GLN A 3 -13.71 2.74 8.33
C GLN A 3 -12.37 2.32 7.73
N TYR A 4 -11.67 1.43 8.43
CA TYR A 4 -10.44 0.83 7.92
C TYR A 4 -10.80 -0.47 7.18
N LEU A 5 -10.33 -0.60 5.94
CA LEU A 5 -10.51 -1.79 5.13
C LEU A 5 -9.13 -2.40 4.88
N ALA A 6 -8.98 -3.68 5.20
CA ALA A 6 -7.71 -4.40 5.06
C ALA A 6 -7.52 -5.02 3.66
N GLU A 7 -8.58 -5.01 2.84
CA GLU A 7 -8.59 -5.68 1.54
C GLU A 7 -8.66 -4.66 0.41
N SER A 8 -7.67 -4.71 -0.49
CA SER A 8 -7.60 -3.86 -1.69
C SER A 8 -8.73 -4.11 -2.68
N SER A 9 -9.36 -5.30 -2.63
CA SER A 9 -10.54 -5.67 -3.43
C SER A 9 -11.75 -4.76 -3.19
N SER A 10 -11.76 -4.01 -2.08
CA SER A 10 -12.83 -3.07 -1.73
C SER A 10 -12.63 -1.66 -2.30
N ILE A 11 -11.54 -1.40 -3.02
CA ILE A 11 -11.21 -0.08 -3.57
C ILE A 11 -11.76 0.03 -4.99
N THR A 12 -12.58 1.05 -5.26
CA THR A 12 -12.98 1.39 -6.63
C THR A 12 -12.07 2.48 -7.22
N PRO A 13 -11.88 2.54 -8.55
CA PRO A 13 -11.02 3.54 -9.18
C PRO A 13 -11.37 4.99 -8.82
N ASP A 14 -12.65 5.30 -8.65
CA ASP A 14 -13.12 6.65 -8.29
C ASP A 14 -12.69 7.08 -6.88
N MET A 15 -12.39 6.14 -5.98
CA MET A 15 -11.92 6.43 -4.61
C MET A 15 -10.48 6.91 -4.56
N ILE A 16 -9.72 6.66 -5.63
CA ILE A 16 -8.28 6.97 -5.75
C ILE A 16 -8.00 7.90 -6.93
N ASP A 17 -9.06 8.49 -7.50
CA ASP A 17 -8.93 9.56 -8.48
C ASP A 17 -8.34 10.82 -7.82
N GLY A 18 -7.46 11.52 -8.53
CA GLY A 18 -6.75 12.69 -7.98
C GLY A 18 -5.50 12.37 -7.16
N PHE A 19 -5.02 11.12 -7.13
CA PHE A 19 -3.65 10.84 -6.70
C PHE A 19 -2.63 11.25 -7.77
N PHE A 20 -1.43 11.63 -7.35
CA PHE A 20 -0.30 12.01 -8.25
C PHE A 20 -0.56 13.24 -9.16
N VAL A 21 -1.44 14.17 -8.76
CA VAL A 21 -1.66 15.43 -9.49
C VAL A 21 -0.36 16.22 -9.63
N GLY A 22 -0.06 16.66 -10.86
CA GLY A 22 1.15 17.44 -11.17
C GLY A 22 2.39 16.60 -11.52
N TRP A 23 2.29 15.27 -11.51
CA TRP A 23 3.37 14.42 -11.98
C TRP A 23 3.48 14.44 -13.51
N PRO A 24 4.70 14.35 -14.08
CA PRO A 24 4.89 14.34 -15.53
C PRO A 24 4.23 13.14 -16.23
N ASN A 25 4.14 12.01 -15.53
CA ASN A 25 3.52 10.78 -16.02
C ASN A 25 2.92 9.99 -14.85
N PRO A 26 1.72 10.37 -14.37
CA PRO A 26 1.09 9.70 -13.23
C PRO A 26 0.54 8.33 -13.63
N PRO A 27 0.59 7.33 -12.74
CA PRO A 27 -0.07 6.05 -12.97
C PRO A 27 -1.58 6.23 -13.02
N SER A 28 -2.26 5.47 -13.88
CA SER A 28 -3.73 5.41 -13.86
C SER A 28 -4.24 4.75 -12.59
N ALA A 29 -5.47 5.05 -12.17
CA ALA A 29 -6.11 4.42 -11.00
C ALA A 29 -6.05 2.88 -11.03
N GLY A 30 -6.30 2.27 -12.20
CA GLY A 30 -6.18 0.82 -12.36
C GLY A 30 -4.74 0.28 -12.25
N THR A 31 -3.74 1.08 -12.60
CA THR A 31 -2.33 0.74 -12.38
C THR A 31 -1.97 0.86 -10.91
N LEU A 32 -2.47 1.89 -10.24
CA LEU A 32 -2.28 2.11 -8.82
C LEU A 32 -2.86 0.94 -7.99
N ILE A 33 -4.06 0.45 -8.32
CA ILE A 33 -4.67 -0.72 -7.66
C ILE A 33 -3.79 -1.97 -7.81
N LYS A 34 -3.28 -2.23 -9.01
CA LYS A 34 -2.37 -3.36 -9.25
C LYS A 34 -1.07 -3.24 -8.45
N VAL A 35 -0.52 -2.03 -8.37
CA VAL A 35 0.66 -1.76 -7.55
C VAL A 35 0.33 -2.00 -6.08
N MET A 36 -0.81 -1.52 -5.59
CA MET A 36 -1.28 -1.73 -4.22
C MET A 36 -1.40 -3.21 -3.86
N ASP A 37 -2.02 -4.01 -4.73
CA ASP A 37 -2.12 -5.48 -4.58
C ASP A 37 -0.75 -6.17 -4.50
N SER A 38 0.21 -5.66 -5.27
CA SER A 38 1.58 -6.21 -5.32
C SER A 38 2.52 -5.62 -4.27
N SER A 39 2.15 -4.50 -3.66
CA SER A 39 2.99 -3.75 -2.75
C SER A 39 2.76 -4.25 -1.33
N ALA A 40 3.83 -4.67 -0.68
CA ALA A 40 3.84 -4.99 0.75
C ALA A 40 3.78 -3.70 1.58
N ILE A 41 2.77 -2.86 1.35
CA ILE A 41 2.51 -1.68 2.18
C ILE A 41 2.02 -2.22 3.52
N ASP A 42 2.87 -2.07 4.53
CA ASP A 42 2.66 -2.42 5.95
C ASP A 42 2.77 -3.90 6.37
N ARG A 43 3.17 -4.83 5.49
CA ARG A 43 3.44 -6.24 5.90
C ARG A 43 4.90 -6.55 6.22
N CYS A 44 5.79 -5.55 6.22
CA CYS A 44 7.17 -5.74 6.69
C CYS A 44 7.25 -6.24 8.14
N CYS A 45 6.21 -5.98 8.95
CA CYS A 45 6.18 -6.33 10.37
C CYS A 45 5.51 -7.70 10.66
N ASP A 46 4.84 -8.32 9.68
CA ASP A 46 4.08 -9.56 9.91
C ASP A 46 4.84 -10.76 9.36
N ALA A 47 5.59 -11.44 10.23
CA ALA A 47 6.38 -12.62 9.84
C ALA A 47 5.52 -13.78 9.30
N ASP A 48 4.26 -13.87 9.75
CA ASP A 48 3.33 -14.96 9.39
C ASP A 48 2.97 -15.00 7.91
N VAL A 49 3.18 -13.89 7.19
CA VAL A 49 2.82 -13.77 5.78
C VAL A 49 4.00 -13.98 4.82
N LEU A 50 5.22 -14.12 5.34
CA LEU A 50 6.42 -14.38 4.53
C LEU A 50 6.26 -15.59 3.57
N PRO A 51 5.66 -16.73 3.98
CA PRO A 51 5.53 -17.89 3.08
C PRO A 51 4.66 -17.63 1.83
N TYR A 52 3.79 -16.62 1.85
CA TYR A 52 3.04 -16.20 0.66
C TYR A 52 3.94 -15.44 -0.33
N TYR A 53 4.79 -14.55 0.16
CA TYR A 53 5.65 -13.71 -0.67
C TYR A 53 6.86 -14.45 -1.24
N GLU A 54 7.42 -15.41 -0.50
CA GLU A 54 8.47 -16.30 -1.03
C GLU A 54 7.99 -17.06 -2.27
N LYS A 55 6.71 -17.49 -2.31
CA LYS A 55 6.11 -18.14 -3.48
C LYS A 55 6.01 -17.23 -4.70
N LEU A 56 5.95 -15.91 -4.49
CA LEU A 56 5.92 -14.91 -5.55
C LEU A 56 7.33 -14.48 -5.99
N GLY A 57 8.40 -15.05 -5.40
CA GLY A 57 9.79 -14.76 -5.75
C GLY A 57 10.39 -13.56 -5.03
N PHE A 58 9.77 -13.10 -3.95
CA PHE A 58 10.31 -12.02 -3.12
C PHE A 58 11.43 -12.54 -2.21
N ILE A 59 12.39 -11.66 -1.90
CA ILE A 59 13.48 -11.93 -0.95
C ILE A 59 13.21 -11.22 0.37
N THR A 60 13.66 -11.82 1.47
CA THR A 60 13.63 -11.17 2.78
C THR A 60 14.67 -10.05 2.86
N GLY A 61 14.31 -8.95 3.52
CA GLY A 61 15.19 -7.80 3.73
C GLY A 61 15.01 -7.23 5.13
N GLU A 62 16.12 -6.85 5.77
CA GLU A 62 16.10 -6.15 7.05
C GLU A 62 15.91 -4.64 6.80
N SER A 63 14.97 -4.02 7.51
CA SER A 63 14.74 -2.57 7.41
C SER A 63 14.41 -1.98 8.79
N ALA A 64 14.74 -0.70 8.98
CA ALA A 64 14.39 0.06 10.18
C ALA A 64 13.58 1.30 9.75
N CYS A 65 12.38 1.46 10.32
CA CYS A 65 11.46 2.53 9.99
C CYS A 65 11.17 3.40 11.22
N ILE A 66 11.22 4.73 11.07
CA ILE A 66 10.73 5.67 12.09
C ILE A 66 9.30 6.02 11.76
N ARG A 67 8.35 5.63 12.64
CA ARG A 67 6.94 6.02 12.51
C ARG A 67 6.74 7.41 13.12
N ASN A 68 6.04 8.31 12.42
CA ASN A 68 5.60 9.60 12.97
C ASN A 68 4.09 9.55 13.28
N PRO A 69 3.68 9.23 14.52
CA PRO A 69 2.25 9.06 14.84
C PRO A 69 1.45 10.35 14.72
N GLN A 70 2.10 11.51 14.86
CA GLN A 70 1.43 12.82 14.83
C GLN A 70 0.96 13.19 13.42
N ALA A 71 1.53 12.58 12.36
CA ALA A 71 1.08 12.79 10.99
C ALA A 71 -0.31 12.17 10.71
N LEU A 72 -0.77 11.23 11.55
CA LEU A 72 -2.06 10.55 11.39
C LEU A 72 -3.23 11.30 12.05
N THR A 73 -2.95 12.27 12.92
CA THR A 73 -3.95 13.08 13.62
C THR A 73 -4.10 14.50 13.07
N ALA A 74 -3.37 14.83 12.00
CA ALA A 74 -3.34 16.18 11.40
C ALA A 74 -4.37 16.40 10.27
N ILE A 75 -5.40 15.56 10.17
CA ILE A 75 -6.49 15.65 9.19
C ILE A 75 -7.81 15.69 9.97
#